data_AF-A0A7W1RUR8-F1
#
_entry.id   AF-A0A7W1RUR8-F1
#
_cell.length_a   1.000
_cell.length_b   1.000
_cell.length_c   1.000
_cell.angle_alpha   90.00
_cell.angle_beta   90.00
_cell.angle_gamma   90.00
#
_symmetry.space_group_name_H-M   'P 1'
#
loop_
_entity.id
_entity.type
_entity.pdbx_description
1 polymer ?
#
loop_
_entity_poly.entity_id
_entity_poly.type
_entity_poly.pdbx_seq_one_letter_code
_entity_poly.pdbx_strand_id
1 'polypeptide(L)'
;MSLRGSPVVEHATLPGGGTVTVWVGVPDDPYIDDKTQLTTVDIQLHEGDAVVATLSTVLEPEQTSEGLELAREVKAAIEAGEIGLHANELEPFADRLR
;
A
#
# COMPACT_ATOMS: atom_id res chain seq x y z
N MET A 1 -7.45 16.21 -1.44
CA MET A 1 -7.84 14.78 -1.32
C MET A 1 -6.91 14.15 -0.30
N SER A 2 -7.34 13.11 0.41
CA SER A 2 -6.55 12.35 1.39
C SER A 2 -6.52 10.87 0.99
N LEU A 3 -5.58 10.10 1.54
CA LEU A 3 -5.43 8.66 1.33
C LEU A 3 -6.64 7.84 1.79
N ARG A 4 -7.53 8.46 2.57
CA ARG A 4 -8.83 7.89 2.97
C ARG A 4 -9.87 7.92 1.86
N GLY A 5 -9.98 9.06 1.16
CA GLY A 5 -10.97 9.25 0.09
C GLY A 5 -10.42 8.95 -1.30
N SER A 6 -9.11 8.89 -1.44
CA SER A 6 -8.41 8.69 -2.70
C SER A 6 -7.11 7.91 -2.43
N PRO A 7 -7.21 6.60 -2.20
CA PRO A 7 -6.02 5.76 -2.04
C PRO A 7 -5.18 5.79 -3.31
N VAL A 8 -3.87 5.61 -3.15
CA VAL A 8 -2.95 5.45 -4.27
C VAL A 8 -3.03 4.02 -4.76
N VAL A 9 -3.07 3.86 -6.09
CA VAL A 9 -3.09 2.56 -6.76
C VAL A 9 -2.02 2.57 -7.85
N GLU A 10 -1.05 1.67 -7.73
CA GLU A 10 0.00 1.40 -8.71
C GLU A 10 -0.05 -0.06 -9.13
N HIS A 11 0.37 -0.35 -10.36
CA HIS A 11 0.45 -1.73 -10.87
C HIS A 11 1.91 -2.09 -11.14
N ALA A 12 2.39 -3.16 -10.52
CA ALA A 12 3.75 -3.67 -10.66
C ALA A 12 3.74 -4.96 -11.49
N THR A 13 4.66 -5.05 -12.45
CA THR A 13 4.86 -6.28 -13.23
C THR A 13 5.77 -7.25 -12.49
N LEU A 14 5.34 -8.49 -12.30
CA LEU A 14 6.17 -9.49 -11.62
C LEU A 14 7.25 -10.03 -12.58
N PRO A 15 8.48 -10.32 -12.10
CA PRO A 15 9.55 -10.88 -12.93
C PRO A 15 9.19 -12.22 -13.61
N GLY A 16 8.30 -13.00 -13.01
CA GLY A 16 7.77 -14.26 -13.56
C GLY A 16 6.60 -14.09 -14.54
N GLY A 17 6.20 -12.85 -14.82
CA GLY A 17 4.96 -12.51 -15.51
C GLY A 17 3.78 -12.35 -14.55
N GLY A 18 2.73 -11.67 -15.02
CA GLY A 18 1.59 -11.26 -14.19
C GLY A 18 1.76 -9.85 -13.62
N THR A 19 0.73 -9.40 -12.90
CA THR A 19 0.67 -8.05 -12.33
C THR A 19 0.12 -8.14 -10.92
N VAL A 20 0.73 -7.38 -10.01
CA VAL A 20 0.21 -7.16 -8.66
C VAL A 20 -0.17 -5.68 -8.53
N THR A 21 -1.23 -5.41 -7.79
CA THR A 21 -1.62 -4.04 -7.46
C THR A 21 -1.02 -3.65 -6.12
N VAL A 22 -0.29 -2.53 -6.09
CA VAL A 22 0.19 -1.86 -4.90
C VAL A 22 -0.83 -0.80 -4.53
N TRP A 23 -1.48 -0.97 -3.40
CA TRP A 23 -2.49 -0.06 -2.88
C TRP A 23 -1.97 0.60 -1.61
N VAL A 24 -2.10 1.93 -1.49
CA VAL A 24 -1.72 2.69 -0.29
C VAL A 24 -2.88 3.59 0.11
N GLY A 25 -3.44 3.35 1.29
CA GLY A 25 -4.64 4.05 1.73
C GLY A 25 -5.10 3.68 3.12
N VAL A 26 -6.19 4.32 3.55
CA VAL A 26 -6.88 3.91 4.78
C VAL A 26 -7.86 2.79 4.43
N PRO A 27 -7.70 1.56 4.94
CA PRO A 27 -8.58 0.45 4.61
C PRO A 27 -9.99 0.72 5.11
N ASP A 28 -10.99 0.26 4.37
CA ASP A 28 -12.37 0.32 4.84
C ASP A 28 -12.61 -0.76 5.90
N ASP A 29 -13.08 -0.35 7.08
CA ASP A 29 -13.51 -1.28 8.13
C ASP A 29 -15.04 -1.28 8.22
N PRO A 30 -15.72 -2.37 7.84
CA PRO A 30 -17.18 -2.44 7.84
C PRO A 30 -17.80 -2.36 9.25
N TYR A 31 -17.02 -2.55 10.31
CA TYR A 31 -17.49 -2.44 11.69
C TYR A 31 -17.39 -1.01 12.25
N ILE A 32 -16.76 -0.09 11.52
CA ILE A 32 -16.65 1.31 11.91
C ILE A 32 -17.54 2.13 10.98
N ASP A 33 -18.69 2.58 11.52
CA ASP A 33 -19.66 3.41 10.80
C ASP A 33 -19.07 4.79 10.48
N ASP A 34 -18.43 5.41 11.47
CA ASP A 34 -17.79 6.71 11.33
C ASP A 34 -16.40 6.55 10.70
N LYS A 35 -16.37 6.58 9.37
CA LYS A 35 -15.14 6.45 8.58
C LYS A 35 -14.11 7.52 8.90
N THR A 36 -14.45 8.62 9.60
CA THR A 36 -13.49 9.64 10.04
C THR A 36 -12.54 9.15 11.16
N GLN A 37 -12.89 8.05 11.83
CA GLN A 37 -12.06 7.44 12.89
C GLN A 37 -10.93 6.55 12.36
N LEU A 38 -10.99 6.16 11.08
CA LEU A 38 -9.96 5.33 10.45
C LEU A 38 -8.75 6.17 10.06
N THR A 39 -7.66 6.11 10.82
CA THR A 39 -6.46 6.93 10.56
C THR A 39 -5.27 6.12 10.06
N THR A 40 -5.24 4.82 10.30
CA THR A 40 -4.13 3.96 9.88
C THR A 40 -4.08 3.85 8.36
N VAL A 41 -2.94 4.21 7.78
CA VAL A 41 -2.64 4.01 6.36
C VAL A 41 -1.90 2.69 6.19
N ASP A 42 -2.40 1.82 5.32
CA ASP A 42 -1.81 0.52 5.00
C ASP A 42 -1.21 0.51 3.59
N ILE A 43 -0.18 -0.32 3.41
CA ILE A 43 0.21 -0.86 2.12
C ILE A 43 -0.49 -2.20 1.96
N GLN A 44 -1.16 -2.41 0.84
CA GLN A 44 -1.73 -3.70 0.47
C GLN A 44 -1.22 -4.13 -0.90
N LEU A 45 -0.84 -5.40 -1.02
CA LEU A 45 -0.55 -6.05 -2.29
C LEU A 45 -1.74 -6.91 -2.67
N HIS A 46 -2.26 -6.72 -3.88
CA HIS A 46 -3.42 -7.46 -4.39
C HIS A 46 -3.08 -8.26 -5.63
N GLU A 47 -3.42 -9.54 -5.62
CA GLU A 47 -3.48 -10.40 -6.81
C GLU A 47 -4.96 -10.56 -7.21
N GLY A 48 -5.40 -9.79 -8.20
CA GLY A 48 -6.83 -9.67 -8.52
C GLY A 48 -7.58 -9.00 -7.36
N ASP A 49 -8.62 -9.68 -6.86
CA ASP A 49 -9.42 -9.21 -5.71
C ASP A 49 -8.87 -9.71 -4.36
N ALA A 50 -7.80 -10.50 -4.36
CA ALA A 50 -7.22 -11.09 -3.16
C ALA A 50 -6.06 -10.26 -2.62
N VAL A 51 -6.16 -9.84 -1.36
CA VAL A 51 -5.05 -9.23 -0.62
C VAL A 51 -4.07 -10.33 -0.20
N VAL A 52 -2.84 -10.27 -0.69
CA VAL A 52 -1.79 -11.27 -0.43
C VAL A 52 -0.77 -10.81 0.60
N ALA A 53 -0.63 -9.49 0.79
CA ALA A 53 0.14 -8.91 1.87
C ALA A 53 -0.48 -7.59 2.32
N THR A 54 -0.36 -7.29 3.61
CA THR A 54 -0.77 -6.01 4.20
C THR A 54 0.21 -5.62 5.28
N LEU A 55 0.57 -4.34 5.31
CA LEU A 55 1.37 -3.78 6.40
C LEU A 55 0.96 -2.33 6.66
N SER A 56 0.71 -2.00 7.91
CA SER A 56 0.43 -0.62 8.33
C SER A 56 1.69 0.22 8.27
N THR A 57 1.51 1.49 7.91
CA THR A 57 2.59 2.47 7.74
C THR A 57 2.56 3.50 8.84
N VAL A 58 3.65 4.27 8.94
CA VAL A 58 3.70 5.46 9.79
C VAL A 58 3.05 6.69 9.16
N LEU A 59 2.47 6.57 7.96
CA LEU A 59 1.85 7.70 7.26
C LEU A 59 0.50 8.06 7.85
N GLU A 60 0.21 9.36 7.85
CA GLU A 60 -1.10 9.91 8.16
C GLU A 60 -1.96 10.06 6.89
N PRO A 61 -3.31 10.07 6.99
CA PRO A 61 -4.19 10.12 5.82
C PRO A 61 -3.96 11.33 4.91
N GLU A 62 -3.46 12.44 5.43
CA GLU A 62 -3.23 13.68 4.69
C GLU A 62 -1.95 13.65 3.83
N GLN A 63 -1.06 12.68 4.06
CA GLN A 63 0.26 12.57 3.42
C GLN A 63 0.20 11.93 2.03
N THR A 64 -0.55 12.55 1.12
CA THR A 64 -0.81 11.98 -0.22
C THR A 64 0.42 11.90 -1.12
N SER A 65 1.37 12.83 -1.00
CA SER A 65 2.61 12.81 -1.79
C SER A 65 3.50 11.64 -1.38
N GLU A 66 3.63 11.43 -0.08
CA GLU A 66 4.40 10.37 0.55
C GLU A 66 3.78 9.01 0.29
N GLY A 67 2.44 8.91 0.29
CA GLY A 67 1.73 7.70 -0.13
C GLY A 67 1.99 7.34 -1.60
N LEU A 68 2.09 8.33 -2.49
CA LEU A 68 2.44 8.12 -3.90
C LEU A 68 3.90 7.69 -4.07
N GLU A 69 4.81 8.34 -3.36
CA GLU A 69 6.24 7.97 -3.34
C GLU A 69 6.42 6.54 -2.84
N LEU A 70 5.78 6.19 -1.72
CA LEU A 70 5.78 4.85 -1.15
C LEU A 70 5.27 3.79 -2.14
N ALA A 71 4.13 4.02 -2.78
CA ALA A 71 3.58 3.08 -3.77
C ALA A 71 4.53 2.84 -4.94
N ARG A 72 5.23 3.89 -5.40
CA ARG A 72 6.21 3.81 -6.50
C ARG A 72 7.49 3.08 -6.09
N GLU A 73 7.98 3.32 -4.87
CA GLU A 73 9.14 2.59 -4.33
C GLU A 73 8.85 1.09 -4.24
N VAL A 74 7.70 0.72 -3.66
CA VAL A 74 7.27 -0.68 -3.54
C VAL A 74 7.10 -1.31 -4.91
N LYS A 75 6.44 -0.62 -5.85
CA LYS A 75 6.33 -1.06 -7.25
C LYS A 75 7.71 -1.35 -7.86
N ALA A 76 8.65 -0.40 -7.76
CA ALA A 76 9.97 -0.54 -8.36
C ALA A 76 10.74 -1.74 -7.77
N ALA A 77 10.65 -1.94 -6.45
CA ALA A 77 11.29 -3.07 -5.78
C ALA A 77 10.68 -4.42 -6.22
N ILE A 78 9.36 -4.50 -6.38
CA ILE A 78 8.68 -5.70 -6.90
C ILE A 78 9.10 -5.97 -8.36
N GLU A 79 9.09 -4.94 -9.21
CA GLU A 79 9.47 -5.06 -10.64
C GLU A 79 10.94 -5.46 -10.81
N ALA A 80 11.81 -5.02 -9.90
CA ALA A 80 13.22 -5.42 -9.85
C ALA A 80 13.43 -6.83 -9.27
N GLY A 81 12.40 -7.44 -8.64
CA GLY A 81 12.51 -8.71 -7.93
C GLY A 81 13.33 -8.61 -6.64
N GLU A 82 13.45 -7.42 -6.07
CA GLU A 82 14.16 -7.16 -4.80
C GLU A 82 13.33 -7.58 -3.59
N ILE A 83 12.00 -7.56 -3.74
CA ILE A 83 11.04 -8.05 -2.76
C ILE A 83 10.00 -8.94 -3.44
N GLY A 84 9.50 -9.93 -2.70
CA GLY A 84 8.34 -10.73 -3.06
C GLY A 84 7.01 -10.08 -2.63
N LEU A 85 5.98 -10.92 -2.51
CA LEU A 85 4.62 -10.53 -2.13
C LEU A 85 4.32 -10.89 -0.67
N HIS A 86 5.29 -10.71 0.23
CA HIS A 86 5.17 -11.06 1.63
C HIS A 86 5.21 -9.82 2.53
N ALA A 87 4.42 -9.83 3.60
CA ALA A 87 4.29 -8.67 4.49
C ALA A 87 5.60 -8.25 5.16
N ASN A 88 6.46 -9.20 5.55
CA ASN A 88 7.76 -8.92 6.16
C ASN A 88 8.74 -8.20 5.22
N GLU A 89 8.57 -8.36 3.90
CA GLU A 89 9.40 -7.67 2.91
C GLU A 89 8.94 -6.21 2.68
N LEU A 90 7.74 -5.84 3.15
CA LEU A 90 7.24 -4.47 3.12
C LEU A 90 7.73 -3.62 4.31
N GLU A 91 8.21 -4.25 5.40
CA GLU A 91 8.67 -3.56 6.61
C GLU A 91 9.65 -2.41 6.33
N PRO A 92 10.67 -2.56 5.46
CA PRO A 92 11.60 -1.48 5.17
C PRO A 92 10.93 -0.23 4.58
N PHE A 93 9.76 -0.37 3.95
CA PHE A 93 9.05 0.73 3.31
C PHE A 93 8.04 1.40 4.26
N ALA A 94 7.43 0.62 5.16
CA ALA A 94 6.36 1.06 6.03
C ALA A 94 6.83 1.91 7.23
N ASP A 95 8.04 1.67 7.72
CA ASP A 95 8.60 2.33 8.91
C ASP A 95 9.30 3.67 8.62
N ARG A 96 9.31 4.14 7.37
CA ARG A 96 10.00 5.36 6.97
C ARG A 96 9.07 6.57 6.96
N LEU A 97 9.44 7.59 7.72
CA LEU A 97 8.98 8.95 7.51
C LEU A 97 9.57 9.47 6.19
N ARG A 98 8.72 10.05 5.35
CA ARG A 98 9.06 10.64 4.06
C ARG A 98 8.70 12.13 4.08
#